data_AF-C9QNT5-F1
#
_entry.id   AF-C9QNT5-F1
#
_cell.length_a   1.000
_cell.length_b   1.000
_cell.length_c   1.000
_cell.angle_alpha   90.00
_cell.angle_beta   90.00
_cell.angle_gamma   90.00
#
_symmetry.space_group_name_H-M   'P 1'
#
loop_
_entity.id
_entity.type
_entity.pdbx_description
1 polymer ?
#
loop_
_entity_poly.entity_id
_entity_poly.type
_entity_poly.pdbx_seq_one_letter_code
_entity_poly.pdbx_strand_id
1 'polypeptide(L)'
;MMQLILYSLILTTSIIFLNMIHPLAMGLTLLIQTIFICLISGLMTKSFWYSYILFLIFLGGMLVLFIYVTSLASNEMFNLSISSTLFSTSILFILFFMSFLIDKSSISFF
;
A
#
# COMPACT_ATOMS: atom_id res chain seq x y z
N MET A 1 -14.73 9.56 4.15
CA MET A 1 -14.60 8.60 3.02
C MET A 1 -13.16 8.36 2.60
N MET A 2 -12.45 9.37 2.11
CA MET A 2 -11.09 9.21 1.60
C MET A 2 -10.12 8.53 2.59
N GLN A 3 -10.18 8.88 3.87
CA GLN A 3 -9.34 8.26 4.90
C GLN A 3 -9.64 6.77 5.13
N LEU A 4 -10.92 6.37 5.12
CA LEU A 4 -11.32 4.95 5.24
C LEU A 4 -10.87 4.13 4.03
N ILE A 5 -10.96 4.70 2.83
CA ILE A 5 -10.46 4.09 1.59
C ILE A 5 -8.93 3.94 1.65
N LEU A 6 -8.21 4.95 2.15
CA LEU A 6 -6.76 4.83 2.29
C LEU A 6 -6.36 3.75 3.31
N TYR A 7 -7.12 3.59 4.40
CA TYR A 7 -6.87 2.50 5.35
C TYR A 7 -7.11 1.10 4.74
N SER A 8 -8.15 0.94 3.91
CA SER A 8 -8.37 -0.35 3.22
C SER A 8 -7.24 -0.65 2.21
N LEU A 9 -6.72 0.37 1.54
CA LEU A 9 -5.56 0.22 0.64
C LEU A 9 -4.27 -0.12 1.39
N ILE A 10 -4.04 0.42 2.58
CA ILE A 10 -2.87 0.05 3.41
C ILE A 10 -2.97 -1.41 3.89
N LEU A 11 -4.15 -1.82 4.37
CA LEU A 11 -4.34 -3.20 4.83
C LEU A 11 -4.10 -4.21 3.71
N THR A 12 -4.57 -3.91 2.52
CA THR A 12 -4.48 -4.83 1.38
C THR A 12 -3.06 -4.90 0.83
N THR A 13 -2.36 -3.77 0.73
CA THR A 13 -0.93 -3.77 0.38
C THR A 13 -0.08 -4.50 1.41
N SER A 14 -0.42 -4.44 2.70
CA SER A 14 0.29 -5.21 3.74
C SER A 14 0.12 -6.73 3.60
N ILE A 15 -1.06 -7.20 3.18
CA ILE A 15 -1.33 -8.62 2.92
C ILE A 15 -0.59 -9.08 1.66
N ILE A 16 -0.55 -8.25 0.62
CA ILE A 16 0.23 -8.52 -0.59
C ILE A 16 1.71 -8.65 -0.23
N PHE A 17 2.24 -7.75 0.60
CA PHE A 17 3.65 -7.78 1.03
C PHE A 17 4.04 -9.09 1.70
N LEU A 18 3.19 -9.62 2.60
CA LEU A 18 3.43 -10.90 3.28
C LEU A 18 3.54 -12.09 2.32
N ASN A 19 2.93 -12.00 1.14
CA ASN A 19 2.89 -13.08 0.16
C ASN A 19 3.97 -12.96 -0.93
N MET A 20 4.74 -11.87 -0.97
CA MET A 20 5.75 -11.64 -2.00
C MET A 20 7.06 -12.35 -1.63
N ILE A 21 7.58 -13.12 -2.59
CA ILE A 21 8.85 -13.85 -2.44
C ILE A 21 10.00 -13.07 -3.11
N HIS A 22 9.74 -12.45 -4.26
CA HIS A 22 10.77 -11.77 -5.03
C HIS A 22 11.13 -10.42 -4.37
N PRO A 23 12.42 -10.16 -4.05
CA PRO A 23 12.81 -8.99 -3.26
C PRO A 23 12.55 -7.65 -3.98
N LEU A 24 12.60 -7.63 -5.31
CA LEU A 24 12.16 -6.47 -6.12
C LEU A 24 10.68 -6.13 -5.89
N ALA A 25 9.80 -7.14 -5.91
CA ALA A 25 8.37 -6.93 -5.74
C ALA A 25 8.02 -6.58 -4.30
N MET A 26 8.78 -7.13 -3.35
CA MET A 26 8.73 -6.74 -1.94
C MET A 26 9.11 -5.25 -1.74
N GLY A 27 10.14 -4.76 -2.45
CA GLY A 27 10.51 -3.34 -2.44
C GLY A 27 9.46 -2.44 -3.08
N LEU A 28 8.90 -2.84 -4.23
CA LEU A 28 7.83 -2.09 -4.91
C LEU A 28 6.55 -2.01 -4.08
N THR A 29 6.16 -3.11 -3.42
CA THR A 29 4.96 -3.12 -2.55
C THR A 29 5.14 -2.22 -1.33
N LEU A 30 6.35 -2.16 -0.73
CA LEU A 30 6.66 -1.20 0.33
C LEU A 30 6.58 0.24 -0.15
N LEU A 31 7.10 0.55 -1.35
CA LEU A 31 7.04 1.91 -1.90
C LEU A 31 5.59 2.36 -2.05
N ILE A 32 4.72 1.52 -2.60
CA ILE A 32 3.27 1.82 -2.71
C ILE A 32 2.65 2.02 -1.33
N GLN A 33 2.98 1.18 -0.35
CA GLN A 33 2.46 1.32 1.01
C GLN A 33 2.91 2.63 1.66
N THR A 34 4.16 3.06 1.48
CA THR A 34 4.66 4.33 2.03
C THR A 34 3.96 5.54 1.42
N ILE A 35 3.60 5.49 0.13
CA ILE A 35 2.78 6.54 -0.50
C ILE A 35 1.43 6.65 0.20
N PHE A 36 0.74 5.53 0.45
CA PHE A 36 -0.54 5.55 1.16
C PHE A 36 -0.41 6.09 2.59
N ILE A 37 0.66 5.75 3.31
CA ILE A 37 0.92 6.28 4.66
C ILE A 37 1.18 7.80 4.63
N CYS A 38 1.92 8.30 3.63
CA CYS A 38 2.14 9.74 3.46
C CYS A 38 0.84 10.49 3.17
N LEU A 39 -0.05 9.90 2.36
CA LEU A 39 -1.38 10.47 2.10
C LEU A 39 -2.25 10.50 3.36
N ILE A 40 -2.27 9.44 4.16
CA ILE A 40 -3.03 9.46 5.42
C ILE A 40 -2.47 10.49 6.40
N SER A 41 -1.16 10.51 6.62
CA SER A 41 -0.55 11.47 7.55
C SER A 41 -0.76 12.92 7.11
N GLY A 42 -0.77 13.18 5.80
CA GLY A 42 -1.11 14.50 5.24
C GLY A 42 -2.57 14.90 5.48
N LEU A 43 -3.51 13.94 5.43
CA LEU A 43 -4.92 14.21 5.71
C LEU A 43 -5.23 14.41 7.20
N MET A 44 -4.42 13.81 8.09
CA MET A 44 -4.61 13.92 9.54
C MET A 44 -4.08 15.22 10.13
N THR A 45 -3.06 15.79 9.51
CA THR A 45 -2.33 16.94 10.05
C THR A 45 -2.79 18.22 9.38
N LYS A 46 -2.74 19.33 10.12
CA LYS A 46 -3.12 20.65 9.58
C LYS A 46 -2.11 21.19 8.56
N SER A 47 -0.88 20.72 8.58
CA SER A 47 0.20 21.13 7.67
C SER A 47 0.88 19.92 7.03
N PHE A 48 1.08 19.98 5.72
CA PHE A 48 1.71 18.91 4.93
C PHE A 48 3.23 18.75 5.16
N TRP A 49 3.83 19.56 6.03
CA TRP A 49 5.28 19.52 6.28
C TRP A 49 5.75 18.17 6.81
N TYR A 50 4.99 17.56 7.72
CA TYR A 50 5.35 16.27 8.30
C TYR A 50 5.24 15.12 7.29
N SER A 51 4.16 15.07 6.52
CA SER A 51 3.99 14.04 5.48
C SER A 51 5.01 14.17 4.35
N TYR A 52 5.43 15.39 4.01
CA TYR A 52 6.47 15.64 3.02
C TYR A 52 7.84 15.14 3.46
N ILE A 53 8.24 15.43 4.71
CA ILE A 53 9.53 14.96 5.25
C ILE A 53 9.55 13.42 5.31
N LEU A 54 8.45 12.80 5.76
CA LEU A 54 8.30 11.35 5.76
C LEU A 54 8.45 10.77 4.35
N PHE A 55 7.79 11.36 3.36
CA PHE A 55 7.86 10.91 1.97
C PHE A 55 9.30 10.93 1.44
N LEU A 56 10.03 12.03 1.63
CA LEU A 56 11.40 12.16 1.13
C LEU A 56 12.38 11.16 1.76
N ILE A 57 12.28 10.95 3.08
CA ILE A 57 13.17 10.02 3.79
C ILE A 57 12.92 8.58 3.33
N PHE A 58 11.65 8.17 3.24
CA PHE A 58 11.29 6.82 2.80
C PHE A 58 11.64 6.58 1.33
N LEU A 59 11.38 7.55 0.45
CA LEU A 59 11.70 7.40 -0.97
C LEU A 59 13.23 7.31 -1.19
N GLY A 60 14.01 8.14 -0.49
CA GLY A 60 15.48 8.07 -0.54
C GLY A 60 16.02 6.72 -0.05
N GLY A 61 15.55 6.23 1.10
CA GLY A 61 15.99 4.94 1.64
C GLY A 61 15.58 3.74 0.77
N MET A 62 14.38 3.77 0.21
CA MET A 62 13.87 2.72 -0.69
C MET A 62 14.66 2.65 -2.01
N LEU A 63 15.11 3.78 -2.56
CA LEU A 63 15.93 3.79 -3.79
C LEU A 63 17.31 3.17 -3.57
N VAL A 64 17.95 3.42 -2.42
CA VAL A 64 19.24 2.78 -2.08
C VAL A 64 19.08 1.27 -1.94
N LEU A 65 18.01 0.82 -1.26
CA LEU A 65 17.67 -0.60 -1.15
C LEU A 65 17.41 -1.25 -2.52
N PHE A 66 16.75 -0.55 -3.43
CA PHE A 66 16.48 -1.03 -4.78
C PHE A 66 17.75 -1.27 -5.58
N ILE A 67 18.70 -0.31 -5.56
CA ILE A 67 19.99 -0.44 -6.23
C ILE A 67 20.79 -1.60 -5.62
N TYR A 68 20.77 -1.73 -4.29
CA TYR A 68 21.47 -2.80 -3.60
C TYR A 68 20.95 -4.19 -4.02
N VAL A 69 19.64 -4.41 -3.94
CA VAL A 69 19.02 -5.71 -4.27
C VAL A 69 19.20 -6.08 -5.73
N THR A 70 19.06 -5.11 -6.66
CA THR A 70 19.26 -5.38 -8.10
C THR A 70 20.72 -5.69 -8.45
N SER A 71 21.68 -5.22 -7.65
CA SER A 71 23.10 -5.56 -7.84
C SER A 71 23.49 -6.94 -7.31
N LEU A 72 22.71 -7.49 -6.37
CA LEU A 72 23.02 -8.74 -5.67
C LEU A 72 22.22 -9.95 -6.17
N ALA A 73 20.99 -9.74 -6.62
CA ALA A 73 20.15 -10.81 -7.13
C ALA A 73 20.24 -10.87 -8.66
N SER A 74 20.77 -11.97 -9.20
CA SER A 74 20.57 -12.35 -10.60
C SER A 74 19.06 -12.46 -10.86
N ASN A 75 18.57 -11.89 -11.97
CA ASN A 75 17.16 -11.89 -12.41
C ASN A 75 16.47 -13.26 -12.26
N GLU A 76 15.96 -13.59 -11.08
CA GLU A 76 15.08 -14.73 -10.89
C GLU A 76 13.76 -14.43 -11.59
N MET A 77 13.19 -15.43 -12.26
CA MET A 77 11.93 -15.25 -12.97
C MET A 77 10.83 -14.89 -11.97
N PHE A 78 10.12 -13.80 -12.25
CA PHE A 78 9.07 -13.31 -11.39
C PHE A 78 7.85 -14.23 -11.44
N ASN A 79 7.66 -15.04 -10.40
CA ASN A 79 6.49 -15.91 -10.24
C ASN A 79 5.48 -15.29 -9.27
N LEU A 80 4.40 -14.73 -9.83
CA LEU A 80 3.21 -14.36 -9.07
C LEU A 80 2.31 -15.57 -8.88
N SER A 81 1.98 -15.89 -7.63
CA SER A 81 0.99 -16.93 -7.34
C SER A 81 -0.41 -16.37 -7.58
N ILE A 82 -1.11 -16.94 -8.58
CA ILE A 82 -2.48 -16.53 -8.91
C ILE A 82 -3.41 -16.63 -7.69
N SER A 83 -3.19 -17.62 -6.82
CA SER A 83 -3.95 -17.83 -5.59
C SER A 83 -3.79 -16.67 -4.59
N SER A 84 -2.58 -16.15 -4.40
CA SER A 84 -2.34 -15.02 -3.50
C SER A 84 -2.96 -13.73 -4.04
N THR A 85 -2.88 -13.52 -5.36
CA THR A 85 -3.52 -12.36 -6.00
C THR A 85 -5.04 -12.42 -5.84
N LEU A 86 -5.67 -13.56 -6.10
CA LEU A 86 -7.11 -13.74 -5.91
C LEU A 86 -7.53 -13.52 -4.45
N PHE A 87 -6.78 -14.06 -3.48
CA PHE A 87 -7.03 -13.83 -2.07
C PHE A 87 -6.92 -12.34 -1.69
N SER A 88 -5.90 -11.63 -2.16
CA SER A 88 -5.76 -10.20 -1.90
C SER A 88 -6.89 -9.37 -2.53
N THR A 89 -7.37 -9.75 -3.72
CA THR A 89 -8.47 -9.07 -4.38
C THR A 89 -9.82 -9.30 -3.70
N SER A 90 -10.07 -10.49 -3.15
CA SER A 90 -11.32 -10.76 -2.43
C SER A 90 -11.39 -9.94 -1.13
N ILE A 91 -10.26 -9.82 -0.41
CA ILE A 91 -10.17 -8.96 0.78
C ILE A 91 -10.39 -7.49 0.44
N LEU A 92 -9.82 -7.01 -0.67
CA LEU A 92 -10.06 -5.65 -1.17
C LEU A 92 -11.55 -5.39 -1.34
N PHE A 93 -12.27 -6.28 -2.03
CA PHE A 93 -13.71 -6.11 -2.24
C PHE A 93 -14.51 -6.06 -0.94
N ILE A 94 -14.18 -6.94 0.02
CA ILE A 94 -14.83 -6.94 1.33
C ILE A 94 -14.59 -5.60 2.04
N LEU A 95 -13.34 -5.13 2.08
CA LEU A 95 -13.02 -3.87 2.77
C LEU A 95 -13.65 -2.65 2.10
N PHE A 96 -13.74 -2.63 0.77
CA PHE A 96 -14.47 -1.58 0.06
C PHE A 96 -15.96 -1.59 0.42
N PHE A 97 -16.59 -2.76 0.45
CA PHE A 97 -17.98 -2.88 0.86
C PHE A 97 -18.20 -2.39 2.31
N MET A 98 -17.32 -2.77 3.24
CA MET A 98 -17.37 -2.31 4.62
C MET A 98 -17.19 -0.80 4.73
N SER A 99 -16.29 -0.21 3.93
CA SER A 99 -16.07 1.25 3.93
C SER A 99 -17.32 2.03 3.48
N PHE A 100 -18.10 1.46 2.55
CA PHE A 100 -19.36 2.01 2.09
C PHE A 100 -20.43 1.93 3.20
N LEU A 101 -20.56 0.77 3.86
CA LEU A 101 -21.53 0.59 4.94
C LEU A 101 -21.31 1.50 6.14
N ILE A 102 -20.07 1.88 6.43
CA ILE A 102 -19.75 2.78 7.55
C ILE A 102 -20.17 4.22 7.23
N ASP A 103 -20.26 4.58 5.96
CA ASP A 103 -20.71 5.91 5.58
C ASP A 103 -22.22 6.04 5.66
N LYS A 104 -22.68 6.68 6.73
CA LYS A 104 -24.08 7.04 6.87
C LYS A 104 -24.59 7.91 5.72
N SER A 105 -23.73 8.73 5.09
CA SER A 105 -24.11 9.57 3.95
C SER A 105 -24.28 8.81 2.63
N SER A 106 -23.68 7.62 2.51
CA SER A 106 -23.83 6.76 1.33
C SER A 106 -25.05 5.84 1.42
N ILE A 107 -25.51 5.52 2.64
CA ILE A 107 -26.69 4.69 2.90
C ILE A 107 -27.99 5.50 2.83
N SER A 108 -27.95 6.80 3.15
CA SER A 108 -29.15 7.66 3.23
C SER A 108 -29.69 8.13 1.87
N PHE A 109 -29.53 7.34 0.80
CA PHE A 109 -30.16 7.62 -0.50
C PHE A 109 -31.64 7.17 -0.58
N PHE A 110 -32.22 6.78 0.57
CA PHE A 110 -33.66 6.74 0.83
C PHE A 110 -33.98 7.52 2.11
#